data_AF-A0A8T4WMD3-F1
#
_entry.id   AF-A0A8T4WMD3-F1
#
_cell.length_a   1.000
_cell.length_b   1.000
_cell.length_c   1.000
_cell.angle_alpha   90.00
_cell.angle_beta   90.00
_cell.angle_gamma   90.00
#
_symmetry.space_group_name_H-M   'P 1'
#
loop_
_entity.id
_entity.type
_entity.pdbx_description
1 polymer ?
#
loop_
_entity_poly.entity_id
_entity_poly.type
_entity_poly.pdbx_seq_one_letter_code
_entity_poly.pdbx_strand_id
1 'polypeptide(L)'
;MKEIEMNRDEGHFYMKGDWEKSFIADQWLERFGESEEPVCSFLTGYAKGYASEVFGQEIDVREPLCRAKGDDRCMFEGKIKGKWEE
;
A
#
# COMPACT_ATOMS: atom_id res chain seq x y z
N MET A 1 -11.19 3.51 -6.69
CA MET A 1 -11.79 4.35 -5.63
C MET A 1 -10.69 4.64 -4.64
N LYS A 2 -10.32 5.92 -4.47
CA LYS A 2 -9.27 6.37 -3.55
C LYS A 2 -9.95 6.93 -2.31
N GLU A 3 -9.49 6.54 -1.14
CA GLU A 3 -10.14 6.86 0.13
C GLU A 3 -9.08 7.15 1.19
N ILE A 4 -9.28 8.21 1.95
CA ILE A 4 -8.45 8.58 3.09
C ILE A 4 -9.39 9.05 4.19
N GLU A 5 -9.33 8.40 5.34
CA GLU A 5 -10.06 8.75 6.54
C GLU A 5 -9.07 8.93 7.67
N MET A 6 -9.16 10.06 8.39
CA MET A 6 -8.22 10.39 9.45
C MET A 6 -8.95 11.13 10.56
N ASN A 7 -8.91 10.59 11.77
CA ASN A 7 -9.29 11.27 13.00
C ASN A 7 -8.21 11.04 14.05
N ARG A 8 -7.45 12.09 14.36
CA ARG A 8 -6.34 12.01 15.32
C ARG A 8 -6.81 11.84 16.76
N ASP A 9 -7.95 12.44 17.11
CA ASP A 9 -8.48 12.39 18.47
C ASP A 9 -9.05 11.00 18.80
N GLU A 10 -9.62 10.34 17.80
CA GLU A 10 -10.15 8.97 17.92
C GLU A 10 -9.11 7.88 17.64
N GLY A 11 -7.90 8.24 17.20
CA GLY A 11 -6.91 7.28 16.74
C GLY A 11 -7.42 6.42 15.59
N HIS A 12 -8.07 7.05 14.60
CA HIS A 12 -8.56 6.42 13.38
C HIS A 12 -7.73 6.89 12.19
N PHE A 13 -7.16 5.93 11.46
CA PHE A 13 -6.49 6.18 10.19
C PHE A 13 -6.77 5.04 9.24
N TYR A 14 -7.28 5.38 8.07
CA TYR A 14 -7.49 4.47 6.96
C TYR A 14 -7.08 5.16 5.66
N MET A 15 -6.33 4.45 4.81
CA MET A 15 -6.03 4.90 3.46
C MET A 15 -6.13 3.73 2.48
N LYS A 16 -6.65 3.98 1.30
CA LYS A 16 -6.74 3.02 0.22
C LYS A 16 -6.59 3.69 -1.12
N GLY A 17 -5.88 3.04 -2.04
CA GLY A 17 -5.71 3.55 -3.38
C GLY A 17 -5.02 2.57 -4.30
N ASP A 18 -4.93 2.96 -5.56
CA ASP A 18 -4.24 2.19 -6.58
C ASP A 18 -2.87 2.84 -6.88
N TRP A 19 -1.83 2.02 -7.00
CA TRP A 19 -0.57 2.41 -7.65
C TRP A 19 -0.80 2.40 -9.16
N GLU A 20 -1.46 3.44 -9.66
CA GLU A 20 -1.76 3.59 -11.09
C GLU A 20 -0.46 3.55 -11.91
N LYS A 21 -0.38 2.58 -12.84
CA LYS A 21 0.79 2.35 -13.70
C LYS A 21 2.09 2.32 -12.88
N SER A 22 2.10 1.47 -11.84
CA SER A 22 3.27 1.29 -10.98
C SER A 22 4.52 0.97 -11.80
N PHE A 23 5.46 1.92 -11.81
CA PHE A 23 6.77 1.76 -12.44
C PHE A 23 7.57 0.58 -11.88
N ILE A 24 7.31 0.19 -10.62
CA ILE A 24 7.96 -0.98 -10.01
C ILE A 24 7.36 -2.27 -10.58
N ALA A 25 6.04 -2.37 -10.64
CA ALA A 25 5.37 -3.55 -11.20
C ALA A 25 5.69 -3.71 -12.68
N ASP A 26 5.66 -2.62 -13.45
CA ASP A 26 5.95 -2.66 -14.89
C ASP A 26 7.39 -3.12 -15.17
N GLN A 27 8.39 -2.59 -14.44
CA GLN A 27 9.77 -3.04 -14.58
C GLN A 27 10.01 -4.46 -14.08
N TRP A 28 9.28 -4.90 -13.05
CA TRP A 28 9.39 -6.26 -12.54
C TRP A 28 8.91 -7.26 -13.59
N LEU A 29 7.72 -7.03 -14.15
CA LEU A 29 7.15 -7.82 -15.23
C LEU A 29 8.08 -7.88 -16.44
N GLU A 30 8.65 -6.75 -16.85
CA GLU A 30 9.57 -6.68 -17.99
C GLU A 30 10.84 -7.53 -17.78
N ARG A 31 11.39 -7.57 -16.55
CA ARG A 31 12.68 -8.21 -16.27
C ARG A 31 12.59 -9.63 -15.75
N PHE A 32 11.54 -9.94 -14.99
CA PHE A 32 11.42 -11.18 -14.22
C PHE A 32 10.14 -11.96 -14.54
N GLY A 33 9.17 -11.34 -15.23
CA GLY A 33 7.85 -11.93 -15.44
C GLY A 33 6.96 -11.84 -14.20
N GLU A 34 6.04 -12.79 -14.06
CA GLU A 34 5.13 -12.88 -12.91
C GLU A 34 5.87 -13.25 -11.62
N SER A 35 5.34 -12.80 -10.50
CA SER A 35 5.80 -13.03 -9.13
C SER A 35 4.73 -13.78 -8.34
N GLU A 36 5.12 -14.57 -7.35
CA GLU A 36 4.17 -15.19 -6.41
C GLU A 36 3.60 -14.15 -5.41
N GLU A 37 4.33 -13.06 -5.18
CA GLU A 37 4.03 -12.05 -4.17
C GLU A 37 4.02 -10.62 -4.74
N PRO A 38 3.34 -9.66 -4.09
CA PRO A 38 3.39 -8.25 -4.45
C PRO A 38 4.83 -7.70 -4.42
N VAL A 39 5.16 -6.87 -5.42
CA VAL A 39 6.55 -6.41 -5.63
C VAL A 39 6.77 -4.93 -5.35
N CYS A 40 5.71 -4.14 -5.12
CA CYS A 40 5.84 -2.69 -4.93
C CYS A 40 6.25 -2.31 -3.49
N SER A 41 7.13 -3.10 -2.86
CA SER A 41 7.56 -2.94 -1.47
C SER A 41 8.18 -1.58 -1.17
N PHE A 42 8.83 -0.96 -2.16
CA PHE A 42 9.33 0.40 -2.01
C PHE A 42 8.18 1.42 -1.93
N LEU A 43 7.11 1.28 -2.72
CA LEU A 43 5.96 2.19 -2.68
C LEU A 43 5.19 2.05 -1.36
N THR A 44 4.97 0.82 -0.88
CA THR A 44 4.33 0.59 0.43
C THR A 44 5.19 1.11 1.57
N GLY A 45 6.51 0.90 1.53
CA GLY A 45 7.45 1.44 2.52
C GLY A 45 7.46 2.98 2.54
N TYR A 46 7.46 3.62 1.36
CA TYR A 46 7.40 5.07 1.24
C TYR A 46 6.08 5.64 1.81
N ALA A 47 4.94 5.07 1.41
CA ALA A 47 3.64 5.47 1.93
C ALA A 47 3.53 5.27 3.45
N LYS A 48 4.02 4.15 3.98
CA LYS A 48 4.10 3.89 5.41
C LYS A 48 4.86 4.99 6.14
N GLY A 49 6.07 5.32 5.69
CA GLY A 49 6.91 6.33 6.33
C GLY A 49 6.25 7.71 6.32
N TYR A 50 5.76 8.12 5.15
CA TYR A 50 5.07 9.40 4.99
C TYR A 50 3.80 9.49 5.85
N ALA A 51 2.93 8.49 5.80
CA ALA A 51 1.69 8.47 6.57
C ALA A 51 1.95 8.45 8.08
N SER A 52 2.97 7.71 8.53
CA SER A 52 3.33 7.67 9.95
C SER A 52 3.80 9.02 10.47
N GLU A 53 4.65 9.71 9.70
CA GLU A 53 5.13 11.06 10.07
C GLU A 53 3.97 12.07 10.07
N VAL A 54 3.12 12.06 9.04
CA VAL A 54 2.00 12.99 8.92
C VAL A 54 0.94 12.76 9.99
N PHE A 55 0.64 11.50 10.33
CA PHE A 55 -0.39 11.19 11.32
C PHE A 55 0.12 11.23 12.76
N GLY A 56 1.42 11.01 12.98
CA GLY A 56 2.04 11.00 14.31
C GLY A 56 1.89 9.66 15.05
N GLN A 57 1.47 8.59 14.36
CA GLN A 57 1.41 7.23 14.89
C GLN A 57 1.95 6.25 13.83
N GLU A 58 2.41 5.07 14.25
CA GLU A 58 2.93 4.07 13.32
C GLU A 58 1.80 3.52 12.43
N ILE A 59 1.89 3.79 11.12
CA ILE A 59 0.99 3.26 10.10
C ILE A 59 1.62 2.02 9.47
N ASP A 60 0.82 1.00 9.23
CA ASP A 60 1.16 -0.16 8.41
C ASP A 60 0.49 -0.02 7.04
N VAL A 61 1.23 -0.24 5.95
CA VAL A 61 0.72 -0.16 4.58
C VAL A 61 1.04 -1.47 3.89
N ARG A 62 0.00 -2.11 3.35
CA ARG A 62 0.07 -3.40 2.63
C ARG A 62 -0.35 -3.20 1.18
N GLU A 63 0.16 -4.04 0.29
CA GLU A 63 -0.29 -4.12 -1.11
C GLU A 63 -1.02 -5.46 -1.31
N PRO A 64 -2.35 -5.53 -1.15
CA PRO A 64 -3.07 -6.80 -1.30
C PRO A 64 -3.16 -7.30 -2.75
N LEU A 65 -3.15 -6.38 -3.72
CA LEU A 65 -3.24 -6.69 -5.15
C LEU A 65 -2.03 -6.09 -5.86
N CYS A 66 -1.41 -6.84 -6.77
CA CYS A 66 -0.28 -6.39 -7.55
C CYS A 66 -0.31 -6.93 -8.98
N ARG A 67 -0.10 -6.07 -9.98
CA ARG A 67 0.00 -6.49 -11.39
C ARG A 67 1.11 -7.50 -11.64
N ALA A 68 2.23 -7.39 -10.93
CA ALA A 68 3.32 -8.35 -11.05
C ALA A 68 2.95 -9.74 -10.50
N LYS A 69 1.94 -9.83 -9.63
CA LYS A 69 1.41 -11.09 -9.10
C LYS A 69 0.30 -11.69 -10.00
N GLY A 70 -0.07 -10.98 -11.07
CA GLY A 70 -1.15 -11.38 -11.97
C GLY A 70 -2.51 -10.76 -11.64
N ASP A 71 -2.60 -9.83 -10.68
CA ASP A 71 -3.83 -9.07 -10.41
C ASP A 71 -4.09 -7.99 -11.48
N ASP A 72 -5.34 -7.55 -11.63
CA ASP A 72 -5.72 -6.52 -12.62
C ASP A 72 -5.11 -5.13 -12.33
N ARG A 73 -4.67 -4.89 -11.09
CA ARG A 73 -4.13 -3.61 -10.63
C ARG A 73 -3.21 -3.77 -9.42
N CYS A 74 -2.41 -2.75 -9.16
CA CYS A 74 -1.68 -2.59 -7.91
C CYS A 74 -2.53 -1.76 -6.94
N MET A 75 -2.94 -2.33 -5.81
CA MET A 75 -3.80 -1.67 -4.81
C MET A 75 -3.13 -1.73 -3.44
N PHE A 76 -3.14 -0.63 -2.70
CA PHE A 76 -2.64 -0.57 -1.34
C PHE A 76 -3.74 -0.21 -0.35
N GLU A 77 -3.56 -0.68 0.88
CA GLU A 77 -4.36 -0.31 2.05
C GLU A 77 -3.43 0.01 3.22
N GLY A 78 -3.75 1.05 3.99
CA GLY A 78 -3.00 1.45 5.17
C GLY A 78 -3.88 1.71 6.37
N LYS A 79 -3.44 1.24 7.54
CA LYS A 79 -4.12 1.36 8.84
C LYS A 79 -3.10 1.62 9.94
N ILE A 80 -3.55 2.08 11.11
CA ILE A 80 -2.68 2.10 12.28
C ILE A 80 -2.17 0.68 12.56
N LYS A 81 -0.87 0.56 12.85
CA LYS A 81 -0.28 -0.74 13.17
C LYS A 81 -1.02 -1.40 14.34
N GLY A 82 -1.38 -2.67 14.16
CA GLY A 82 -2.16 -3.45 15.13
C GLY A 82 -3.69 -3.29 15.02
N LYS A 83 -4.20 -2.52 14.04
CA LYS A 83 -5.64 -2.39 13.74
C LYS A 83 -6.08 -3.17 12.49
N TRP A 84 -5.37 -4.24 12.18
CA TRP A 84 -5.79 -5.19 11.15
C TRP A 84 -6.69 -6.25 11.81
N GLU A 85 -7.81 -6.58 11.17
CA GLU A 85 -8.61 -7.75 11.52
C GLU A 85 -7.82 -9.01 11.12
N GLU A 86 -7.87 -10.05 11.96
CA GLU A 86 -7.24 -11.36 11.68
C GLU A 86 -8.02 -12.18 10.66
#